data_AF-A0A836X4H5-F1
#
_entry.id   AF-A0A836X4H5-F1
#
_cell.length_a   1.000
_cell.length_b   1.000
_cell.length_c   1.000
_cell.angle_alpha   90.00
_cell.angle_beta   90.00
_cell.angle_gamma   90.00
#
_symmetry.space_group_name_H-M   'P 1'
#
loop_
_entity.id
_entity.type
_entity.pdbx_description
1 polymer ?
#
loop_
_entity_poly.entity_id
_entity_poly.type
_entity_poly.pdbx_seq_one_letter_code
_entity_poly.pdbx_strand_id
1 'polypeptide(L)'
;EFALTMMGDIQQYFVDHAVRNFYSVSISGYHIAEAGANPISQLAFTMANGLTYIEAYLARGMSIDDFAPNLSFFFSNGMDPEYTVMGRVARRIWATAMRDKYGANERSQKLKYHIQTSGRSLHAQEVDFNDIRTTLQALIALYDNCNSLHTNAHDEAFTTPTADSVRRALAIQMVINREWGLSKNENPNQGAFIIDDLTDLVEEAVLQEFERISERGGVLGAMETGYQRGKIQDESLYYETLKHDGTLPIIGVNTFLNPAGSGGDPTPELQRSSTEEKGNQIKRLRKFQSANSDRSAAVLTRLQETARAGGNTFEVLLEAVRSCSLGQISDALFDVGGQYRRNM
;
A
#
# COMPACT_ATOMS: atom_id res chain seq x y z
N GLU A 1 1.52 -15.73 10.82
CA GLU A 1 0.97 -17.04 10.36
C GLU A 1 -0.55 -17.03 10.22
N PHE A 2 -1.33 -16.91 11.31
CA PHE A 2 -2.81 -16.95 11.23
C PHE A 2 -3.43 -16.04 10.16
N ALA A 3 -2.99 -14.78 10.07
CA ALA A 3 -3.45 -13.85 9.04
C ALA A 3 -3.10 -14.29 7.61
N LEU A 4 -1.96 -14.95 7.38
CA LEU A 4 -1.58 -15.50 6.06
C LEU A 4 -2.49 -16.67 5.68
N THR A 5 -2.83 -17.52 6.64
CA THR A 5 -3.81 -18.60 6.43
C THR A 5 -5.16 -18.02 6.02
N MET A 6 -5.68 -17.03 6.74
CA MET A 6 -6.95 -16.37 6.40
C MET A 6 -6.91 -15.67 5.04
N MET A 7 -5.78 -15.05 4.66
CA MET A 7 -5.63 -14.47 3.32
C MET A 7 -5.68 -15.54 2.22
N GLY A 8 -5.09 -16.71 2.46
CA GLY A 8 -5.23 -17.84 1.53
C GLY A 8 -6.67 -18.40 1.49
N ASP A 9 -7.43 -18.35 2.58
CA ASP A 9 -8.83 -18.78 2.61
C ASP A 9 -9.70 -17.89 1.71
N ILE A 10 -9.47 -16.57 1.75
CA ILE A 10 -10.11 -15.60 0.86
C ILE A 10 -9.80 -15.95 -0.60
N GLN A 11 -8.50 -16.17 -0.92
CA GLN A 11 -8.09 -16.47 -2.29
C GLN A 11 -8.65 -17.81 -2.77
N GLN A 12 -8.65 -18.86 -1.95
CA GLN A 12 -9.24 -20.15 -2.29
C GLN A 12 -10.73 -19.99 -2.60
N TYR A 13 -11.47 -19.29 -1.75
CA TYR A 13 -12.89 -19.02 -1.98
C TYR A 13 -13.13 -18.29 -3.32
N PHE A 14 -12.26 -17.33 -3.67
CA PHE A 14 -12.34 -16.60 -4.94
C PHE A 14 -12.14 -17.52 -6.14
N VAL A 15 -11.18 -18.44 -6.06
CA VAL A 15 -10.96 -19.44 -7.12
C VAL A 15 -12.18 -20.35 -7.25
N ASP A 16 -12.64 -20.94 -6.15
CA ASP A 16 -13.73 -21.91 -6.12
C ASP A 16 -15.06 -21.31 -6.61
N HIS A 17 -15.29 -20.01 -6.35
CA HIS A 17 -16.51 -19.29 -6.73
C HIS A 17 -16.33 -18.38 -7.95
N ALA A 18 -15.21 -18.52 -8.69
CA ALA A 18 -14.90 -17.73 -9.89
C ALA A 18 -15.01 -16.20 -9.72
N VAL A 19 -14.59 -15.67 -8.56
CA VAL A 19 -14.52 -14.23 -8.28
C VAL A 19 -13.27 -13.65 -8.97
N ARG A 20 -13.45 -13.21 -10.22
CA ARG A 20 -12.34 -12.78 -11.11
C ARG A 20 -12.16 -11.28 -11.26
N ASN A 21 -13.08 -10.49 -10.69
CA ASN A 21 -13.14 -9.04 -10.84
C ASN A 21 -12.92 -8.29 -9.53
N PHE A 22 -12.43 -8.99 -8.50
CA PHE A 22 -12.06 -8.41 -7.21
C PHE A 22 -10.62 -8.81 -6.89
N TYR A 23 -9.77 -7.83 -6.58
CA TYR A 23 -8.40 -8.10 -6.14
C TYR A 23 -8.43 -8.51 -4.67
N SER A 24 -8.02 -9.74 -4.36
CA SER A 24 -8.07 -10.30 -3.01
C SER A 24 -7.04 -9.66 -2.06
N VAL A 25 -5.93 -9.19 -2.62
CA VAL A 25 -4.86 -8.52 -1.91
C VAL A 25 -4.28 -7.40 -2.76
N SER A 26 -4.02 -6.26 -2.11
CA SER A 26 -3.20 -5.18 -2.66
C SER A 26 -1.83 -5.19 -1.98
N ILE A 27 -0.84 -5.73 -2.66
CA ILE A 27 0.53 -5.88 -2.17
C ILE A 27 1.17 -4.49 -2.15
N SER A 28 1.35 -3.94 -0.95
CA SER A 28 1.62 -2.51 -0.78
C SER A 28 3.02 -2.20 -0.28
N GLY A 29 3.68 -1.28 -0.98
CA GLY A 29 4.90 -0.59 -0.58
C GLY A 29 4.67 0.82 -0.03
N TYR A 30 3.50 1.42 -0.29
CA TYR A 30 3.18 2.78 0.15
C TYR A 30 3.53 2.99 1.64
N HIS A 31 2.99 2.13 2.50
CA HIS A 31 3.20 2.19 3.95
C HIS A 31 4.67 1.97 4.38
N ILE A 32 5.43 1.20 3.60
CA ILE A 32 6.85 0.95 3.85
C ILE A 32 7.66 2.23 3.58
N ALA A 33 7.36 2.92 2.48
CA ALA A 33 7.97 4.19 2.13
C ALA A 33 7.62 5.32 3.10
N GLU A 34 6.33 5.45 3.42
CA GLU A 34 5.86 6.46 4.37
C GLU A 34 6.46 6.27 5.78
N ALA A 35 6.86 5.04 6.13
CA ALA A 35 7.53 4.75 7.39
C ALA A 35 9.02 5.12 7.42
N GLY A 36 9.67 5.34 6.28
CA GLY A 36 11.13 5.45 6.27
C GLY A 36 11.83 5.15 4.98
N ALA A 37 11.31 4.16 4.24
CA ALA A 37 12.09 3.47 3.23
C ALA A 37 12.36 4.34 2.01
N ASN A 38 13.58 4.24 1.49
CA ASN A 38 13.93 4.78 0.18
C ASN A 38 13.20 3.99 -0.94
N PRO A 39 13.13 4.52 -2.19
CA PRO A 39 12.42 3.87 -3.29
C PRO A 39 12.90 2.44 -3.60
N ILE A 40 14.20 2.14 -3.46
CA ILE A 40 14.74 0.79 -3.69
C ILE A 40 14.19 -0.19 -2.67
N SER A 41 14.28 0.15 -1.38
CA SER A 41 13.78 -0.68 -0.28
C SER A 41 12.27 -0.85 -0.34
N GLN A 42 11.52 0.21 -0.67
CA GLN A 42 10.08 0.10 -0.93
C GLN A 42 9.81 -0.94 -2.02
N LEU A 43 10.42 -0.79 -3.20
CA LEU A 43 10.13 -1.64 -4.35
C LEU A 43 10.52 -3.09 -4.07
N ALA A 44 11.72 -3.31 -3.55
CA ALA A 44 12.22 -4.64 -3.24
C ALA A 44 11.36 -5.35 -2.18
N PHE A 45 11.05 -4.72 -1.06
CA PHE A 45 10.23 -5.34 -0.02
C PHE A 45 8.82 -5.66 -0.52
N THR A 46 8.23 -4.78 -1.33
CA THR A 46 6.90 -4.99 -1.90
C THR A 46 6.89 -6.17 -2.87
N MET A 47 7.87 -6.23 -3.77
CA MET A 47 7.96 -7.32 -4.74
C MET A 47 8.29 -8.65 -4.06
N ALA A 48 9.17 -8.67 -3.06
CA ALA A 48 9.46 -9.86 -2.26
C ALA A 48 8.23 -10.37 -1.48
N ASN A 49 7.44 -9.45 -0.90
CA ASN A 49 6.17 -9.79 -0.27
C ASN A 49 5.19 -10.40 -1.29
N GLY A 50 5.11 -9.83 -2.49
CA GLY A 50 4.29 -10.38 -3.58
C GLY A 50 4.68 -11.79 -3.97
N LEU A 51 5.97 -12.05 -4.18
CA LEU A 51 6.50 -13.39 -4.46
C LEU A 51 6.23 -14.37 -3.30
N THR A 52 6.26 -13.88 -2.06
CA THR A 52 5.93 -14.71 -0.88
C THR A 52 4.46 -15.15 -0.89
N TYR A 53 3.53 -14.28 -1.31
CA TYR A 53 2.13 -14.66 -1.51
C TYR A 53 1.97 -15.70 -2.63
N ILE A 54 2.72 -15.57 -3.73
CA ILE A 54 2.73 -16.58 -4.79
C ILE A 54 3.11 -17.95 -4.21
N GLU A 55 4.25 -18.04 -3.52
CA GLU A 55 4.72 -19.31 -2.94
C GLU A 55 3.73 -19.86 -1.91
N ALA A 56 3.11 -18.99 -1.09
CA ALA A 56 2.12 -19.39 -0.10
C ALA A 56 0.85 -19.99 -0.73
N TYR A 57 0.38 -19.44 -1.86
CA TYR A 57 -0.80 -19.96 -2.56
C TYR A 57 -0.49 -21.22 -3.38
N LEU A 58 0.69 -21.30 -3.98
CA LEU A 58 1.18 -22.53 -4.64
C LEU A 58 1.31 -23.68 -3.64
N ALA A 59 1.84 -23.42 -2.43
CA ALA A 59 1.93 -24.42 -1.37
C ALA A 59 0.57 -24.94 -0.90
N ARG A 60 -0.51 -24.18 -1.14
CA ARG A 60 -1.91 -24.61 -0.91
C ARG A 60 -2.53 -25.36 -2.09
N GLY A 61 -1.80 -25.56 -3.19
CA GLY A 61 -2.25 -26.30 -4.36
C GLY A 61 -3.07 -25.48 -5.37
N MET A 62 -3.11 -24.16 -5.25
CA MET A 62 -3.76 -23.30 -6.25
C MET A 62 -2.89 -23.18 -7.50
N SER A 63 -3.49 -23.19 -8.69
CA SER A 63 -2.75 -22.90 -9.93
C SER A 63 -2.36 -21.43 -10.00
N ILE A 64 -1.15 -21.13 -10.47
CA ILE A 64 -0.64 -19.75 -10.61
C ILE A 64 -1.62 -18.83 -11.37
N ASP A 65 -2.23 -19.36 -12.41
CA ASP A 65 -3.13 -18.61 -13.29
C ASP A 65 -4.53 -18.36 -12.71
N ASP A 66 -4.88 -19.05 -11.62
CA ASP A 66 -6.17 -18.86 -10.95
C ASP A 66 -6.16 -17.65 -10.02
N PHE A 67 -4.98 -17.24 -9.51
CA PHE A 67 -4.87 -16.16 -8.53
C PHE A 67 -3.94 -15.02 -8.94
N ALA A 68 -2.89 -15.23 -9.73
CA ALA A 68 -1.98 -14.15 -10.11
C ALA A 68 -2.70 -12.96 -10.79
N PRO A 69 -3.72 -13.15 -11.66
CA PRO A 69 -4.49 -12.04 -12.22
C PRO A 69 -5.31 -11.23 -11.21
N ASN A 70 -5.52 -11.76 -9.99
CA ASN A 70 -6.26 -11.16 -8.88
C ASN A 70 -5.33 -10.47 -7.86
N LEU A 71 -4.04 -10.36 -8.16
CA LEU A 71 -3.10 -9.57 -7.38
C LEU A 71 -3.05 -8.13 -7.92
N SER A 72 -3.13 -7.15 -7.03
CA SER A 72 -2.81 -5.75 -7.33
C SER A 72 -1.65 -5.27 -6.48
N PHE A 73 -0.96 -4.23 -6.95
CA PHE A 73 0.15 -3.61 -6.24
C PHE A 73 -0.17 -2.16 -5.87
N PHE A 74 0.49 -1.65 -4.85
CA PHE A 74 0.29 -0.27 -4.40
C PHE A 74 1.60 0.38 -3.93
N PHE A 75 2.07 1.39 -4.66
CA PHE A 75 3.32 2.10 -4.40
C PHE A 75 3.11 3.57 -4.01
N SER A 76 4.07 4.13 -3.28
CA SER A 76 4.24 5.58 -3.04
C SER A 76 5.16 6.17 -4.11
N ASN A 77 4.88 7.39 -4.58
CA ASN A 77 5.79 8.19 -5.39
C ASN A 77 6.27 9.42 -4.61
N GLY A 78 7.58 9.50 -4.37
CA GLY A 78 8.25 10.63 -3.73
C GLY A 78 9.07 11.48 -4.71
N MET A 79 10.09 12.16 -4.18
CA MET A 79 10.90 13.14 -4.93
C MET A 79 12.22 12.55 -5.46
N ASP A 80 12.65 11.39 -4.96
CA ASP A 80 13.84 10.67 -5.37
C ASP A 80 13.77 10.23 -6.85
N PRO A 81 14.91 10.17 -7.57
CA PRO A 81 14.92 9.90 -9.01
C PRO A 81 14.31 8.54 -9.38
N GLU A 82 14.53 7.51 -8.56
CA GLU A 82 14.11 6.13 -8.80
C GLU A 82 12.58 5.99 -8.92
N TYR A 83 11.80 6.90 -8.33
CA TYR A 83 10.34 6.92 -8.49
C TYR A 83 9.91 7.10 -9.95
N THR A 84 10.77 7.68 -10.80
CA THR A 84 10.51 7.86 -12.23
C THR A 84 10.43 6.53 -12.99
N VAL A 85 11.07 5.47 -12.47
CA VAL A 85 11.18 4.16 -13.13
C VAL A 85 10.61 3.01 -12.29
N MET A 86 10.06 3.28 -11.12
CA MET A 86 9.59 2.24 -10.18
C MET A 86 8.55 1.30 -10.82
N GLY A 87 7.56 1.85 -11.52
CA GLY A 87 6.48 1.08 -12.12
C GLY A 87 6.94 0.18 -13.27
N ARG A 88 7.79 0.69 -14.17
CA ARG A 88 8.40 -0.10 -15.26
C ARG A 88 9.33 -1.19 -14.76
N VAL A 89 10.13 -0.93 -13.72
CA VAL A 89 10.96 -1.97 -13.09
C VAL A 89 10.08 -3.04 -12.45
N ALA A 90 9.06 -2.66 -11.67
CA ALA A 90 8.13 -3.60 -11.06
C ALA A 90 7.47 -4.52 -12.12
N ARG A 91 6.99 -3.92 -13.24
CA ARG A 91 6.41 -4.67 -14.35
C ARG A 91 7.41 -5.63 -15.02
N ARG A 92 8.65 -5.19 -15.25
CA ARG A 92 9.69 -6.01 -15.92
C ARG A 92 10.10 -7.20 -15.07
N ILE A 93 10.37 -6.98 -13.78
CA ILE A 93 10.67 -8.05 -12.81
C ILE A 93 9.51 -9.04 -12.73
N TRP A 94 8.27 -8.56 -12.56
CA TRP A 94 7.10 -9.42 -12.43
C TRP A 94 6.85 -10.27 -13.67
N ALA A 95 6.82 -9.64 -14.86
CA ALA A 95 6.55 -10.34 -16.11
C ALA A 95 7.58 -11.44 -16.37
N THR A 96 8.86 -11.15 -16.11
CA THR A 96 9.96 -12.11 -16.27
C THR A 96 9.83 -13.25 -15.27
N ALA A 97 9.60 -12.97 -13.99
CA ALA A 97 9.42 -14.01 -12.97
C ALA A 97 8.20 -14.90 -13.26
N MET A 98 7.06 -14.30 -13.58
CA MET A 98 5.83 -15.04 -13.90
C MET A 98 6.01 -15.94 -15.12
N ARG A 99 6.69 -15.47 -16.17
CA ARG A 99 6.93 -16.25 -17.39
C ARG A 99 7.96 -17.36 -17.17
N ASP A 100 9.14 -17.00 -16.68
CA ASP A 100 10.33 -17.87 -16.75
C ASP A 100 10.45 -18.79 -15.53
N LYS A 101 10.03 -18.31 -14.34
CA LYS A 101 10.07 -19.10 -13.10
C LYS A 101 8.77 -19.86 -12.87
N TYR A 102 7.63 -19.22 -13.04
CA TYR A 102 6.31 -19.80 -12.70
C TYR A 102 5.54 -20.36 -13.90
N GLY A 103 5.99 -20.14 -15.13
CA GLY A 103 5.31 -20.66 -16.33
C GLY A 103 3.89 -20.12 -16.53
N ALA A 104 3.59 -18.95 -15.98
CA ALA A 104 2.25 -18.37 -15.96
C ALA A 104 1.87 -17.73 -17.30
N ASN A 105 0.57 -17.62 -17.56
CA ASN A 105 0.06 -17.07 -18.81
C ASN A 105 0.28 -15.55 -18.94
N GLU A 106 0.00 -15.00 -20.13
CA GLU A 106 0.19 -13.58 -20.44
C GLU A 106 -0.58 -12.63 -19.50
N ARG A 107 -1.75 -13.04 -19.00
CA ARG A 107 -2.54 -12.22 -18.07
C ARG A 107 -1.88 -12.16 -16.69
N SER A 108 -1.32 -13.27 -16.23
CA SER A 108 -0.59 -13.37 -14.95
C SER A 108 0.72 -12.56 -14.96
N GLN A 109 1.34 -12.39 -16.15
CA GLN A 109 2.54 -11.57 -16.33
C GLN A 109 2.28 -10.05 -16.24
N LYS A 110 1.02 -9.59 -16.30
CA LYS A 110 0.68 -8.16 -16.30
C LYS A 110 0.49 -7.64 -14.87
N LEU A 111 1.56 -7.13 -14.26
CA LEU A 111 1.48 -6.43 -12.98
C LEU A 111 0.69 -5.13 -13.12
N LYS A 112 -0.38 -5.00 -12.33
CA LYS A 112 -1.19 -3.79 -12.24
C LYS A 112 -0.99 -3.13 -10.90
N TYR A 113 -0.86 -1.81 -10.89
CA TYR A 113 -0.57 -1.09 -9.67
C TYR A 113 -1.30 0.24 -9.56
N HIS A 114 -1.58 0.61 -8.32
CA HIS A 114 -1.97 1.94 -7.90
C HIS A 114 -0.73 2.71 -7.43
N ILE A 115 -0.66 4.00 -7.71
CA ILE A 115 0.31 4.92 -7.11
C ILE A 115 -0.46 5.93 -6.25
N GLN A 116 0.07 6.25 -5.09
CA GLN A 116 -0.28 7.45 -4.34
C GLN A 116 0.96 8.32 -4.20
N THR A 117 0.81 9.64 -4.35
CA THR A 117 1.87 10.61 -4.06
C THR A 117 2.30 10.51 -2.59
N SER A 118 3.55 10.83 -2.24
CA SER A 118 4.06 10.61 -0.89
C SER A 118 3.51 11.62 0.12
N GLY A 119 2.84 11.14 1.17
CA GLY A 119 2.38 11.98 2.29
C GLY A 119 3.55 12.58 3.07
N ARG A 120 4.63 11.81 3.26
CA ARG A 120 5.85 12.22 3.97
C ARG A 120 6.60 13.37 3.30
N SER A 121 6.44 13.51 1.99
CA SER A 121 7.01 14.63 1.23
C SER A 121 6.27 15.96 1.46
N LEU A 122 5.08 15.92 2.07
CA LEU A 122 4.25 17.09 2.32
C LEU A 122 4.49 17.63 3.72
N HIS A 123 4.49 18.95 3.87
CA HIS A 123 4.93 19.61 5.10
C HIS A 123 3.87 20.53 5.66
N ALA A 124 3.89 20.70 6.98
CA ALA A 124 3.01 21.58 7.71
C ALA A 124 3.36 23.06 7.50
N GLN A 125 4.63 23.36 7.24
CA GLN A 125 5.11 24.69 6.86
C GLN A 125 4.87 24.93 5.38
N GLU A 126 4.42 26.13 5.01
CA GLU A 126 4.27 26.54 3.61
C GLU A 126 3.44 25.52 2.82
N VAL A 127 2.25 25.18 3.34
CA VAL A 127 1.39 24.11 2.82
C VAL A 127 1.09 24.25 1.33
N ASP A 128 1.03 25.47 0.80
CA ASP A 128 0.79 25.69 -0.62
C ASP A 128 1.91 25.13 -1.51
N PHE A 129 3.13 24.93 -0.99
CA PHE A 129 4.20 24.28 -1.73
C PHE A 129 3.95 22.78 -1.93
N ASN A 130 3.03 22.17 -1.16
CA ASN A 130 2.69 20.76 -1.29
C ASN A 130 2.04 20.44 -2.64
N ASP A 131 1.23 21.35 -3.20
CA ASP A 131 0.64 21.14 -4.54
C ASP A 131 1.72 21.01 -5.63
N ILE A 132 2.85 21.71 -5.47
CA ILE A 132 3.98 21.63 -6.41
C ILE A 132 4.61 20.24 -6.34
N ARG A 133 4.87 19.75 -5.13
CA ARG A 133 5.44 18.40 -4.90
C ARG A 133 4.52 17.32 -5.45
N THR A 134 3.23 17.38 -5.10
CA THR A 134 2.20 16.44 -5.58
C THR A 134 2.08 16.46 -7.09
N THR A 135 2.18 17.64 -7.74
CA THR A 135 2.13 17.77 -9.20
C THR A 135 3.28 17.03 -9.88
N LEU A 136 4.51 17.16 -9.38
CA LEU A 136 5.68 16.49 -9.93
C LEU A 136 5.59 14.97 -9.75
N GLN A 137 5.16 14.51 -8.58
CA GLN A 137 4.96 13.08 -8.27
C GLN A 137 3.86 12.45 -9.13
N ALA A 138 2.76 13.17 -9.35
CA ALA A 138 1.67 12.77 -10.24
C ALA A 138 2.13 12.68 -11.70
N LEU A 139 2.97 13.62 -12.14
CA LEU A 139 3.48 13.66 -13.51
C LEU A 139 4.28 12.40 -13.85
N ILE A 140 5.24 12.03 -13.00
CA ILE A 140 6.06 10.83 -13.22
C ILE A 140 5.23 9.53 -13.10
N ALA A 141 4.21 9.52 -12.24
CA ALA A 141 3.29 8.37 -12.13
C ALA A 141 2.52 8.13 -13.44
N LEU A 142 2.03 9.21 -14.07
CA LEU A 142 1.30 9.15 -15.33
C LEU A 142 2.23 8.85 -16.52
N TYR A 143 3.43 9.45 -16.56
CA TYR A 143 4.43 9.15 -17.60
C TYR A 143 4.87 7.69 -17.60
N ASP A 144 4.99 7.08 -16.42
CA ASP A 144 5.29 5.65 -16.29
C ASP A 144 4.03 4.76 -16.38
N ASN A 145 2.92 5.31 -16.89
CA ASN A 145 1.69 4.59 -17.23
C ASN A 145 1.11 3.77 -16.07
N CYS A 146 0.92 4.41 -14.91
CA CYS A 146 0.25 3.77 -13.76
C CYS A 146 -1.20 3.41 -14.09
N ASN A 147 -1.73 2.35 -13.47
CA ASN A 147 -3.13 1.93 -13.73
C ASN A 147 -4.15 2.74 -12.93
N SER A 148 -3.72 3.35 -11.82
CA SER A 148 -4.56 4.15 -10.94
C SER A 148 -3.68 5.10 -10.14
N LEU A 149 -4.16 6.33 -9.89
CA LEU A 149 -3.42 7.39 -9.22
C LEU A 149 -4.26 8.08 -8.13
N HIS A 150 -3.68 8.22 -6.94
CA HIS A 150 -4.14 9.11 -5.89
C HIS A 150 -3.17 10.29 -5.76
N THR A 151 -3.72 11.49 -5.76
CA THR A 151 -3.00 12.75 -5.52
C THR A 151 -3.39 13.27 -4.16
N ASN A 152 -2.39 13.46 -3.31
CA ASN A 152 -2.53 13.98 -1.96
C ASN A 152 -2.97 15.44 -1.97
N ALA A 153 -3.61 15.83 -0.88
CA ALA A 153 -4.10 17.20 -0.73
C ALA A 153 -3.03 18.07 -0.07
N HIS A 154 -3.00 19.37 -0.37
CA HIS A 154 -1.96 20.26 0.16
C HIS A 154 -1.92 20.35 1.70
N ASP A 155 -3.06 20.10 2.37
CA ASP A 155 -3.26 20.13 3.82
C ASP A 155 -3.07 18.77 4.51
N GLU A 156 -2.57 17.76 3.79
CA GLU A 156 -2.42 16.38 4.29
C GLU A 156 -1.53 16.25 5.53
N ALA A 157 -0.58 17.16 5.71
CA ALA A 157 0.25 17.22 6.92
C ALA A 157 -0.56 17.55 8.19
N PHE A 158 -1.77 18.08 8.06
CA PHE A 158 -2.60 18.52 9.18
C PHE A 158 -3.87 17.69 9.39
N THR A 159 -4.62 17.41 8.32
CA THR A 159 -5.97 16.87 8.45
C THR A 159 -6.40 16.06 7.24
N THR A 160 -7.52 15.35 7.36
CA THR A 160 -8.14 14.73 6.20
C THR A 160 -8.67 15.82 5.26
N PRO A 161 -8.54 15.65 3.94
CA PRO A 161 -8.81 16.71 2.97
C PRO A 161 -10.21 17.32 3.09
N THR A 162 -10.27 18.65 3.15
CA THR A 162 -11.53 19.40 3.02
C THR A 162 -12.09 19.30 1.59
N ALA A 163 -13.36 19.67 1.38
CA ALA A 163 -13.96 19.64 0.05
C ALA A 163 -13.18 20.47 -0.99
N ASP A 164 -12.64 21.63 -0.59
CA ASP A 164 -11.82 22.47 -1.46
C ASP A 164 -10.41 21.87 -1.68
N SER A 165 -9.80 21.30 -0.64
CA SER A 165 -8.49 20.67 -0.76
C SER A 165 -8.52 19.45 -1.69
N VAL A 166 -9.57 18.62 -1.61
CA VAL A 166 -9.79 17.50 -2.55
C VAL A 166 -9.92 18.00 -3.99
N ARG A 167 -10.58 19.15 -4.22
CA ARG A 167 -10.71 19.72 -5.57
C ARG A 167 -9.36 20.14 -6.15
N ARG A 168 -8.47 20.74 -5.35
CA ARG A 168 -7.09 21.06 -5.76
C ARG A 168 -6.33 19.80 -6.15
N ALA A 169 -6.36 18.79 -5.28
CA ALA A 169 -5.70 17.51 -5.53
C ALA A 169 -6.20 16.83 -6.82
N LEU A 170 -7.52 16.79 -7.03
CA LEU A 170 -8.10 16.21 -8.25
C LEU A 170 -7.75 17.03 -9.50
N ALA A 171 -7.69 18.36 -9.39
CA ALA A 171 -7.34 19.24 -10.49
C ALA A 171 -5.92 18.97 -11.03
N ILE A 172 -4.97 18.55 -10.18
CA ILE A 172 -3.62 18.15 -10.62
C ILE A 172 -3.72 17.06 -11.69
N GLN A 173 -4.46 15.98 -11.42
CA GLN A 173 -4.65 14.89 -12.39
C GLN A 173 -5.39 15.37 -13.65
N MET A 174 -6.38 16.24 -13.50
CA MET A 174 -7.14 16.77 -14.64
C MET A 174 -6.26 17.61 -15.56
N VAL A 175 -5.45 18.51 -15.01
CA VAL A 175 -4.54 19.38 -15.78
C VAL A 175 -3.49 18.54 -16.49
N ILE A 176 -2.84 17.58 -15.81
CA ILE A 176 -1.84 16.72 -16.45
C ILE A 176 -2.48 15.88 -17.57
N ASN A 177 -3.69 15.33 -17.37
CA ASN A 177 -4.32 14.46 -18.38
C ASN A 177 -4.96 15.23 -19.55
N ARG A 178 -5.42 16.47 -19.33
CA ARG A 178 -6.25 17.19 -20.31
C ARG A 178 -5.56 18.40 -20.95
N GLU A 179 -4.65 19.06 -20.24
CA GLU A 179 -4.01 20.30 -20.68
C GLU A 179 -2.53 20.11 -21.01
N TRP A 180 -1.81 19.30 -20.22
CA TRP A 180 -0.39 19.09 -20.42
C TRP A 180 -0.09 18.35 -21.74
N GLY A 181 0.63 19.03 -22.63
CA GLY A 181 0.79 18.59 -24.02
C GLY A 181 1.49 17.24 -24.19
N LEU A 182 2.48 16.93 -23.35
CA LEU A 182 3.26 15.69 -23.48
C LEU A 182 2.47 14.45 -23.05
N SER A 183 1.42 14.58 -22.22
CA SER A 183 0.52 13.48 -21.85
C SER A 183 -0.29 12.91 -23.01
N LYS A 184 -0.29 13.56 -24.18
CA LYS A 184 -0.87 12.99 -25.40
C LYS A 184 -0.05 11.81 -25.94
N ASN A 185 1.21 11.70 -25.54
CA ASN A 185 2.06 10.55 -25.79
C ASN A 185 1.96 9.62 -24.56
N GLU A 186 1.67 8.34 -24.76
CA GLU A 186 1.47 7.34 -23.68
C GLU A 186 2.75 6.57 -23.31
N ASN A 187 3.85 6.83 -24.01
CA ASN A 187 5.17 6.24 -23.77
C ASN A 187 6.32 7.28 -23.81
N PRO A 188 6.19 8.49 -23.23
CA PRO A 188 7.18 9.57 -23.36
C PRO A 188 8.52 9.22 -22.70
N ASN A 189 8.52 8.25 -21.78
CA ASN A 189 9.71 7.74 -21.09
C ASN A 189 10.60 6.84 -21.98
N GLN A 190 10.07 6.25 -23.07
CA GLN A 190 10.83 5.29 -23.87
C GLN A 190 11.91 5.96 -24.72
N GLY A 191 13.15 5.45 -24.63
CA GLY A 191 14.30 5.93 -25.41
C GLY A 191 15.05 7.09 -24.78
N ALA A 192 14.64 7.56 -23.59
CA ALA A 192 15.40 8.54 -22.83
C ALA A 192 16.56 7.86 -22.10
N PHE A 193 17.81 8.26 -22.38
CA PHE A 193 19.01 7.63 -21.81
C PHE A 193 18.97 7.53 -20.28
N ILE A 194 18.58 8.61 -19.60
CA ILE A 194 18.47 8.61 -18.13
C ILE A 194 17.40 7.63 -17.61
N ILE A 195 16.31 7.44 -18.35
CA ILE A 195 15.25 6.51 -17.95
C ILE A 195 15.71 5.08 -18.12
N ASP A 196 16.33 4.76 -19.25
CA ASP A 196 16.80 3.40 -19.53
C ASP A 196 17.92 3.01 -18.56
N ASP A 197 18.93 3.87 -18.36
CA ASP A 197 20.01 3.63 -17.39
C ASP A 197 19.48 3.50 -15.96
N LEU A 198 18.59 4.39 -15.53
CA LEU A 198 18.02 4.33 -14.18
C LEU A 198 17.13 3.09 -14.00
N THR A 199 16.42 2.65 -15.04
CA THR A 199 15.63 1.41 -15.00
C THR A 199 16.54 0.21 -14.69
N ASP A 200 17.69 0.12 -15.37
CA ASP A 200 18.62 -1.01 -15.19
C ASP A 200 19.31 -0.95 -13.82
N LEU A 201 19.71 0.23 -13.35
CA LEU A 201 20.29 0.43 -12.02
C LEU A 201 19.32 0.04 -10.89
N VAL A 202 18.06 0.48 -10.99
CA VAL A 202 17.02 0.20 -9.99
C VAL A 202 16.65 -1.28 -10.00
N GLU A 203 16.53 -1.90 -11.18
CA GLU A 203 16.24 -3.33 -11.28
C GLU A 203 17.34 -4.17 -10.60
N GLU A 204 18.61 -3.91 -10.92
CA GLU A 204 19.74 -4.62 -10.31
C GLU A 204 19.77 -4.43 -8.79
N ALA A 205 19.57 -3.20 -8.31
CA ALA A 205 19.55 -2.91 -6.87
C ALA A 205 18.44 -3.68 -6.13
N VAL A 206 17.27 -3.84 -6.77
CA VAL A 206 16.15 -4.63 -6.25
C VAL A 206 16.50 -6.12 -6.22
N LEU A 207 17.14 -6.65 -7.26
CA LEU A 207 17.55 -8.06 -7.31
C LEU A 207 18.59 -8.38 -6.22
N GLN A 208 19.56 -7.51 -5.99
CA GLN A 208 20.50 -7.67 -4.88
C GLN A 208 19.82 -7.63 -3.51
N GLU A 209 18.74 -6.85 -3.36
CA GLU A 209 17.94 -6.85 -2.13
C GLU A 209 17.17 -8.17 -1.97
N PHE A 210 16.70 -8.78 -3.06
CA PHE A 210 16.09 -10.12 -2.99
C PHE A 210 17.08 -11.17 -2.50
N GLU A 211 18.34 -11.12 -2.94
CA GLU A 211 19.39 -12.03 -2.46
C GLU A 211 19.60 -11.87 -0.95
N ARG A 212 19.73 -10.63 -0.47
CA ARG A 212 19.85 -10.34 0.97
C ARG A 212 18.65 -10.88 1.78
N ILE A 213 17.44 -10.78 1.27
CA ILE A 213 16.24 -11.35 1.91
C ILE A 213 16.28 -12.89 1.86
N SER A 214 16.68 -13.47 0.73
CA SER A 214 16.77 -14.92 0.54
C SER A 214 17.76 -15.57 1.50
N GLU A 215 18.95 -14.98 1.68
CA GLU A 215 19.97 -15.42 2.65
C GLU A 215 19.47 -15.46 4.10
N ARG A 216 18.40 -14.72 4.40
CA ARG A 216 17.76 -14.65 5.72
C ARG A 216 16.55 -15.57 5.85
N GLY A 217 16.40 -16.54 4.95
CA GLY A 217 15.26 -17.46 4.95
C GLY A 217 14.00 -16.88 4.30
N GLY A 218 14.18 -15.99 3.31
CA GLY A 218 13.09 -15.32 2.62
C GLY A 218 12.41 -14.26 3.48
N VAL A 219 11.25 -13.77 3.03
CA VAL A 219 10.54 -12.66 3.71
C VAL A 219 10.19 -13.00 5.16
N LEU A 220 9.68 -14.22 5.41
CA LEU A 220 9.26 -14.63 6.76
C LEU A 220 10.46 -14.75 7.70
N GLY A 221 11.56 -15.37 7.27
CA GLY A 221 12.79 -15.45 8.08
C GLY A 221 13.41 -14.07 8.34
N ALA A 222 13.42 -13.19 7.34
CA ALA A 222 13.85 -11.82 7.50
C ALA A 222 12.97 -11.03 8.50
N MET A 223 11.66 -11.30 8.53
CA MET A 223 10.73 -10.71 9.50
C MET A 223 10.96 -11.22 10.93
N GLU A 224 11.39 -12.47 11.11
CA GLU A 224 11.74 -13.03 12.43
C GLU A 224 12.95 -12.31 13.02
N THR A 225 13.95 -11.98 12.21
CA THR A 225 15.12 -11.21 12.64
C THR A 225 14.90 -9.69 12.64
N GLY A 226 13.71 -9.22 12.22
CA GLY A 226 13.38 -7.80 12.13
C GLY A 226 14.13 -7.03 11.04
N TYR A 227 14.67 -7.71 10.01
CA TYR A 227 15.55 -7.11 9.01
C TYR A 227 14.89 -5.94 8.26
N GLN A 228 13.70 -6.16 7.69
CA GLN A 228 13.00 -5.12 6.94
C GLN A 228 12.69 -3.92 7.84
N ARG A 229 12.20 -4.18 9.07
CA ARG A 229 11.88 -3.11 10.02
C ARG A 229 13.12 -2.29 10.39
N GLY A 230 14.23 -2.96 10.75
CA GLY A 230 15.47 -2.30 11.11
C GLY A 230 15.98 -1.42 9.97
N LYS A 231 16.02 -1.96 8.74
CA LYS A 231 16.45 -1.21 7.57
C LYS A 231 15.58 0.02 7.29
N ILE A 232 14.24 -0.11 7.40
CA ILE A 232 13.31 1.02 7.25
C ILE A 232 13.59 2.10 8.31
N GLN A 233 13.85 1.70 9.56
CA GLN A 233 14.17 2.64 10.64
C GLN A 233 15.50 3.36 10.40
N ASP A 234 16.53 2.63 9.94
CA ASP A 234 17.84 3.21 9.62
C ASP A 234 17.73 4.23 8.47
N GLU A 235 17.00 3.89 7.40
CA GLU A 235 16.73 4.80 6.27
C GLU A 235 15.90 6.01 6.70
N SER A 236 14.93 5.80 7.58
CA SER A 236 14.11 6.88 8.16
C SER A 236 14.96 7.87 8.96
N LEU A 237 15.82 7.34 9.85
CA LEU A 237 16.72 8.15 10.68
C LEU A 237 17.72 8.92 9.81
N TYR A 238 18.27 8.27 8.78
CA TYR A 238 19.17 8.90 7.82
C TYR A 238 18.49 10.10 7.14
N TYR A 239 17.28 9.90 6.60
CA TYR A 239 16.51 11.00 5.99
C TYR A 239 16.23 12.15 6.98
N GLU A 240 15.73 11.85 8.18
CA GLU A 240 15.43 12.91 9.15
C GLU A 240 16.69 13.65 9.61
N THR A 241 17.83 12.95 9.71
CA THR A 241 19.13 13.59 10.01
C THR A 241 19.50 14.61 8.94
N LEU A 242 19.47 14.22 7.66
CA LEU A 242 19.81 15.11 6.54
C LEU A 242 18.82 16.28 6.41
N LYS A 243 17.54 16.03 6.70
CA LYS A 243 16.51 17.08 6.71
C LYS A 243 16.75 18.08 7.83
N HIS A 244 17.10 17.62 9.04
CA HIS A 244 17.34 18.49 10.17
C HIS A 244 18.66 19.26 10.09
N ASP A 245 19.71 18.63 9.57
CA ASP A 245 21.02 19.29 9.42
C ASP A 245 21.12 20.18 8.17
N GLY A 246 20.17 20.07 7.24
CA GLY A 246 20.06 20.90 6.03
C GLY A 246 20.81 20.36 4.82
N THR A 247 21.50 19.21 4.94
CA THR A 247 22.17 18.53 3.82
C THR A 247 21.18 18.14 2.73
N LEU A 248 19.97 17.70 3.14
CA LEU A 248 18.84 17.51 2.22
C LEU A 248 17.98 18.79 2.21
N PRO A 249 18.00 19.60 1.14
CA PRO A 249 17.25 20.84 1.10
C PRO A 249 15.75 20.59 0.98
N ILE A 250 14.99 21.13 1.91
CA ILE A 250 13.53 21.11 1.92
C ILE A 250 13.02 22.56 1.94
N ILE A 251 12.50 23.00 0.78
CA ILE A 251 12.00 24.35 0.55
C ILE A 251 10.81 24.65 1.48
N GLY A 252 10.92 25.74 2.24
CA GLY A 252 9.92 26.15 3.24
C GLY A 252 10.09 25.48 4.61
N VAL A 253 11.05 24.57 4.77
CA VAL A 253 11.27 23.84 6.04
C VAL A 253 12.65 24.10 6.63
N ASN A 254 13.74 23.83 5.89
CA ASN A 254 15.11 24.06 6.36
C ASN A 254 15.88 25.09 5.51
N THR A 255 15.35 25.44 4.34
CA THR A 255 15.87 26.49 3.45
C THR A 255 14.71 27.20 2.76
N PHE A 256 14.94 28.43 2.29
CA PHE A 256 13.90 29.30 1.71
C PHE A 256 12.69 29.46 2.65
N LEU A 257 12.94 29.92 3.87
CA LEU A 257 11.93 30.08 4.91
C LEU A 257 11.13 31.37 4.72
N ASN A 258 9.88 31.37 5.20
CA ASN A 258 9.04 32.57 5.23
C ASN A 258 9.70 33.72 6.02
N PRO A 259 9.95 34.89 5.42
CA PRO A 259 10.48 36.05 6.15
C PRO A 259 9.55 36.54 7.28
N ALA A 260 8.24 36.29 7.18
CA ALA A 260 7.26 36.63 8.20
C ALA A 260 7.22 35.63 9.39
N GLY A 261 7.99 34.54 9.31
CA GLY A 261 8.01 33.46 10.30
C GLY A 261 6.87 32.44 10.15
N SER A 262 6.93 31.34 10.90
CA SER A 262 5.98 30.22 10.84
C SER A 262 4.59 30.50 11.47
N GLY A 263 4.29 31.76 11.77
CA GLY A 263 3.07 32.18 12.49
C GLY A 263 1.92 32.67 11.61
N GLY A 264 2.08 32.62 10.28
CA GLY A 264 1.11 33.15 9.31
C GLY A 264 0.16 32.13 8.70
N ASP A 265 0.47 30.83 8.80
CA ASP A 265 -0.38 29.80 8.19
C ASP A 265 -1.65 29.61 9.04
N PRO A 266 -2.85 29.81 8.47
CA PRO A 266 -4.10 29.57 9.19
C PRO A 266 -4.12 28.12 9.68
N THR A 267 -4.46 27.88 10.94
CA THR A 267 -4.75 26.53 11.42
C THR A 267 -5.87 25.96 10.54
N PRO A 268 -5.62 24.91 9.74
CA PRO A 268 -6.63 24.42 8.82
C PRO A 268 -7.85 23.90 9.59
N GLU A 269 -9.02 23.98 8.97
CA GLU A 269 -10.24 23.42 9.54
C GLU A 269 -10.07 21.90 9.70
N LEU A 270 -9.99 21.44 10.95
CA LEU A 270 -9.79 20.03 11.24
C LEU A 270 -11.08 19.25 11.04
N GLN A 271 -11.09 18.34 10.09
CA GLN A 271 -12.21 17.44 9.91
C GLN A 271 -12.19 16.36 11.00
N ARG A 272 -13.17 16.40 11.91
CA ARG A 272 -13.29 15.46 13.04
C ARG A 272 -14.71 14.93 13.16
N SER A 273 -14.84 13.69 13.63
CA SER A 273 -16.14 13.08 13.93
C SER A 273 -16.86 13.81 15.08
N SER A 274 -18.16 14.05 14.94
CA SER A 274 -18.99 14.66 15.97
C SER A 274 -19.36 13.68 17.10
N THR A 275 -19.73 14.21 18.26
CA THR A 275 -20.25 13.40 19.38
C THR A 275 -21.54 12.68 19.00
N GLU A 276 -22.38 13.30 18.17
CA GLU A 276 -23.61 12.71 17.67
C GLU A 276 -23.35 11.49 16.78
N GLU A 277 -22.38 11.58 15.86
CA GLU A 277 -21.97 10.44 15.01
C GLU A 277 -21.49 9.26 15.86
N LYS A 278 -20.67 9.51 16.89
CA LYS A 278 -20.23 8.48 17.84
C LYS A 278 -21.42 7.85 18.57
N GLY A 279 -22.33 8.67 19.07
CA GLY A 279 -23.56 8.21 19.72
C GLY A 279 -24.43 7.36 18.79
N ASN A 280 -24.59 7.79 17.54
CA ASN A 280 -25.35 7.09 16.51
C ASN A 280 -24.72 5.73 16.17
N GLN A 281 -23.39 5.65 16.03
CA GLN A 281 -22.69 4.39 15.79
C GLN A 281 -22.87 3.40 16.96
N ILE A 282 -22.75 3.86 18.22
CA ILE A 282 -22.99 3.01 19.39
C ILE A 282 -24.44 2.50 19.41
N LYS A 283 -25.41 3.37 19.10
CA LYS A 283 -26.83 3.01 19.09
C LYS A 283 -27.14 1.99 18.00
N ARG A 284 -26.58 2.16 16.80
CA ARG A 284 -26.68 1.19 15.68
C ARG A 284 -26.06 -0.16 16.04
N LEU A 285 -24.86 -0.16 16.63
CA LEU A 285 -24.18 -1.38 17.07
C LEU A 285 -25.02 -2.17 18.09
N ARG A 286 -25.50 -1.50 19.15
CA ARG A 286 -26.33 -2.15 20.18
C ARG A 286 -27.62 -2.71 19.61
N LYS A 287 -28.28 -1.98 18.70
CA LYS A 287 -29.48 -2.45 18.00
C LYS A 287 -29.18 -3.69 17.16
N PHE A 288 -28.07 -3.68 16.41
CA PHE A 288 -27.65 -4.81 15.59
C PHE A 288 -27.34 -6.05 16.44
N GLN A 289 -26.62 -5.89 17.55
CA GLN A 289 -26.31 -6.99 18.48
C GLN A 289 -27.58 -7.56 19.13
N SER A 290 -28.47 -6.70 19.61
CA SER A 290 -29.74 -7.13 20.22
C SER A 290 -30.66 -7.84 19.22
N ALA A 291 -30.68 -7.43 17.96
CA ALA A 291 -31.51 -8.07 16.93
C ALA A 291 -30.99 -9.45 16.49
N ASN A 292 -29.73 -9.77 16.79
CA ASN A 292 -29.06 -10.98 16.34
C ASN A 292 -28.54 -11.85 17.50
N SER A 293 -28.95 -11.57 18.75
CA SER A 293 -28.47 -12.29 19.94
C SER A 293 -28.60 -13.79 19.81
N ASP A 294 -29.72 -14.25 19.27
CA ASP A 294 -30.10 -15.67 19.21
C ASP A 294 -29.29 -16.45 18.17
N ARG A 295 -28.68 -15.77 17.20
CA ARG A 295 -27.90 -16.38 16.10
C ARG A 295 -26.40 -16.22 16.29
N SER A 296 -25.98 -15.09 16.85
CA SER A 296 -24.57 -14.69 16.90
C SER A 296 -23.68 -15.73 17.58
N ALA A 297 -24.10 -16.28 18.73
CA ALA A 297 -23.31 -17.25 19.48
C ALA A 297 -22.99 -18.52 18.66
N ALA A 298 -23.99 -19.09 17.99
CA ALA A 298 -23.79 -20.31 17.19
C ALA A 298 -22.83 -20.09 16.02
N VAL A 299 -22.95 -18.95 15.32
CA VAL A 299 -22.09 -18.64 14.17
C VAL A 299 -20.65 -18.36 14.60
N LEU A 300 -20.44 -17.68 15.74
CA LEU A 300 -19.11 -17.44 16.30
C LEU A 300 -18.44 -18.75 16.73
N THR A 301 -19.18 -19.67 17.37
CA THR A 301 -18.66 -21.00 17.71
C THR A 301 -18.24 -21.77 16.46
N ARG A 302 -19.07 -21.77 15.42
CA ARG A 302 -18.73 -22.42 14.14
C ARG A 302 -17.49 -21.81 13.49
N LEU A 303 -17.32 -20.48 13.56
CA LEU A 303 -16.12 -19.81 13.06
C LEU A 303 -14.87 -20.28 13.80
N GLN A 304 -14.93 -20.37 15.13
CA GLN A 304 -13.84 -20.87 15.97
C GLN A 304 -13.51 -22.34 15.69
N GLU A 305 -14.52 -23.19 15.58
CA GLU A 305 -14.36 -24.61 15.23
C GLU A 305 -13.72 -24.78 13.86
N THR A 306 -14.17 -24.01 12.86
CA THR A 306 -13.62 -24.02 11.50
C THR A 306 -12.15 -23.60 11.51
N ALA A 307 -11.80 -22.53 12.23
CA ALA A 307 -10.43 -22.09 12.37
C ALA A 307 -9.53 -23.14 13.04
N ARG A 308 -10.00 -23.81 14.12
CA ARG A 308 -9.25 -24.88 14.81
C ARG A 308 -9.09 -26.13 13.94
N ALA A 309 -10.08 -26.44 13.12
CA ALA A 309 -10.07 -27.58 12.21
C ALA A 309 -9.24 -27.34 10.94
N GLY A 310 -8.73 -26.12 10.73
CA GLY A 310 -8.03 -25.74 9.50
C GLY A 310 -8.94 -25.64 8.27
N GLY A 311 -10.24 -25.44 8.47
CA GLY A 311 -11.20 -25.20 7.40
C GLY A 311 -11.15 -23.76 6.88
N ASN A 312 -11.84 -23.50 5.76
CA ASN A 312 -11.89 -22.16 5.18
C ASN A 312 -12.71 -21.20 6.06
N THR A 313 -12.02 -20.30 6.75
CA THR A 313 -12.66 -19.34 7.66
C THR A 313 -13.47 -18.26 6.93
N PHE A 314 -13.11 -17.94 5.69
CA PHE A 314 -13.77 -16.89 4.92
C PHE A 314 -15.21 -17.25 4.53
N GLU A 315 -15.48 -18.52 4.22
CA GLU A 315 -16.84 -19.01 3.99
C GLU A 315 -17.77 -18.72 5.19
N VAL A 316 -17.28 -19.00 6.39
CA VAL A 316 -18.04 -18.74 7.61
C VAL A 316 -18.16 -17.24 7.89
N LEU A 317 -17.15 -16.44 7.53
CA LEU A 317 -17.20 -14.99 7.66
C LEU A 317 -18.34 -14.37 6.84
N LEU A 318 -18.64 -14.88 5.64
CA LEU A 318 -19.76 -14.40 4.81
C LEU A 318 -21.13 -14.59 5.47
N GLU A 319 -21.26 -15.60 6.34
CA GLU A 319 -22.42 -15.79 7.19
C GLU A 319 -22.34 -14.92 8.45
N ALA A 320 -21.19 -14.92 9.13
CA ALA A 320 -20.96 -14.22 10.39
C ALA A 320 -21.27 -12.72 10.31
N VAL A 321 -20.85 -12.04 9.23
CA VAL A 321 -21.09 -10.59 9.08
C VAL A 321 -22.58 -10.20 9.02
N ARG A 322 -23.49 -11.17 8.81
CA ARG A 322 -24.94 -10.92 8.80
C ARG A 322 -25.54 -10.83 10.20
N SER A 323 -24.89 -11.40 11.21
CA SER A 323 -25.40 -11.50 12.58
C SER A 323 -24.39 -11.16 13.69
N CYS A 324 -23.13 -10.95 13.34
CA CYS A 324 -22.04 -10.69 14.28
C CYS A 324 -21.35 -9.38 13.91
N SER A 325 -21.04 -8.54 14.90
CA SER A 325 -20.31 -7.30 14.68
C SER A 325 -18.82 -7.57 14.42
N LEU A 326 -18.11 -6.58 13.87
CA LEU A 326 -16.66 -6.66 13.66
C LEU A 326 -15.91 -7.03 14.95
N GLY A 327 -16.26 -6.41 16.07
CA GLY A 327 -15.64 -6.72 17.37
C GLY A 327 -15.91 -8.15 17.82
N GLN A 328 -17.16 -8.62 17.71
CA GLN A 328 -17.52 -10.01 18.08
C GLN A 328 -16.74 -11.04 17.25
N ILE A 329 -16.56 -10.80 15.95
CA ILE A 329 -15.80 -11.67 15.05
C ILE A 329 -14.31 -11.65 15.43
N SER A 330 -13.73 -10.47 15.61
CA SER A 330 -12.31 -10.33 15.97
C SER A 330 -11.99 -11.00 17.31
N ASP A 331 -12.82 -10.79 18.33
CA ASP A 331 -12.63 -11.41 19.64
C ASP A 331 -12.70 -12.94 19.55
N ALA A 332 -13.69 -13.48 18.82
CA ALA A 332 -13.80 -14.91 18.60
C ALA A 332 -12.57 -15.49 17.87
N LEU A 333 -12.01 -14.76 16.90
CA LEU A 333 -10.79 -15.16 16.20
C LEU A 333 -9.53 -15.01 17.07
N PHE A 334 -9.46 -14.05 17.99
CA PHE A 334 -8.34 -13.92 18.93
C PHE A 334 -8.24 -15.13 19.87
N ASP A 335 -9.37 -15.72 20.27
CA ASP A 335 -9.40 -16.91 21.12
C ASP A 335 -8.81 -18.17 20.45
N VAL A 336 -8.71 -18.20 19.11
CA VAL A 336 -8.25 -19.37 18.34
C VAL A 336 -6.98 -19.12 17.52
N GLY A 337 -6.81 -17.91 17.00
CA GLY A 337 -5.68 -17.49 16.17
C GLY A 337 -4.63 -16.65 16.91
N GLY A 338 -4.92 -16.26 18.16
CA GLY A 338 -4.07 -15.39 18.96
C GLY A 338 -4.10 -13.93 18.52
N GLN A 339 -3.49 -13.07 19.34
CA GLN A 339 -3.25 -11.67 19.01
C GLN A 339 -1.84 -11.47 18.46
N TYR A 340 -1.68 -10.49 17.58
CA TYR A 340 -0.35 -10.12 17.08
C TYR A 340 0.57 -9.71 18.25
N ARG A 341 1.70 -10.40 18.38
CA ARG A 341 2.77 -9.99 19.29
C ARG A 341 3.66 -9.01 18.54
N ARG A 342 3.82 -7.80 19.09
CA ARG A 342 4.80 -6.85 18.59
C ARG A 342 6.20 -7.45 18.81
N ASN A 343 6.88 -7.80 17.72
CA ASN A 343 8.32 -8.00 17.78
C ASN A 343 8.95 -6.63 18.14
N MET A 344 10.05 -6.59 18.90
CA MET A 344 10.74 -5.31 19.18
C MET A 344 11.45 -4.85 17.92
#